data_AF-A0A8J6NA26-F1
#
_entry.id   AF-A0A8J6NA26-F1
#
_cell.length_a   1.000
_cell.length_b   1.000
_cell.length_c   1.000
_cell.angle_alpha   90.00
_cell.angle_beta   90.00
_cell.angle_gamma   90.00
#
_symmetry.space_group_name_H-M   'P 1'
#
loop_
_entity.id
_entity.type
_entity.pdbx_description
1 polymer ?
#
loop_
_entity_poly.entity_id
_entity_poly.type
_entity_poly.pdbx_seq_one_letter_code
_entity_poly.pdbx_strand_id
1 'polypeptide(L)' 'MELFCEKYKEKVDSENVRCHHPEDYCQHRQSCLIHFMEQENRRESERKEAGKKEKCKN' A
#
# COMPACT_ATOMS: atom_id res chain seq x y z
N MET A 1 2.53 -10.64 -8.94
CA MET A 1 3.61 -9.84 -9.56
C MET A 1 4.59 -9.50 -8.44
N GLU A 2 5.87 -9.26 -8.73
CA GLU A 2 6.85 -8.91 -7.68
C GLU A 2 7.31 -7.47 -7.87
N LEU A 3 7.42 -6.72 -6.78
CA LEU A 3 7.96 -5.36 -6.74
C LEU A 3 9.31 -5.36 -6.07
N PHE A 4 10.19 -4.46 -6.49
CA PHE A 4 11.55 -4.38 -5.98
C PHE A 4 11.76 -3.10 -5.16
N CYS A 5 12.31 -3.25 -3.97
CA CYS A 5 12.73 -2.14 -3.13
C CYS A 5 14.20 -1.81 -3.41
N GLU A 6 14.46 -0.64 -4.00
CA GLU A 6 15.83 -0.24 -4.39
C GLU A 6 16.77 -0.03 -3.19
N LYS A 7 16.23 0.43 -2.04
CA LYS A 7 17.03 0.76 -0.85
C LYS A 7 17.59 -0.50 -0.16
N TYR A 8 16.72 -1.47 0.11
CA TYR A 8 17.05 -2.70 0.85
C TYR A 8 17.31 -3.90 -0.07
N LYS A 9 17.12 -3.74 -1.39
CA LYS A 9 17.30 -4.78 -2.42
C LYS A 9 16.47 -6.04 -2.17
N GLU A 10 15.29 -5.85 -1.60
CA GLU A 10 14.33 -6.93 -1.31
C GLU A 10 13.19 -6.95 -2.34
N LYS A 11 12.59 -8.12 -2.47
CA LYS A 11 11.37 -8.32 -3.25
C LYS A 11 10.16 -8.26 -2.34
N VAL A 12 9.13 -7.54 -2.78
CA VAL A 12 7.86 -7.37 -2.09
C VAL A 12 6.76 -7.92 -2.99
N ASP A 13 5.84 -8.69 -2.40
CA ASP A 13 4.70 -9.24 -3.12
C ASP A 13 3.72 -8.13 -3.54
N SER A 14 3.18 -8.23 -4.76
CA SER A 14 2.26 -7.21 -5.29
C SER A 14 0.84 -7.31 -4.74
N GLU A 15 0.40 -8.49 -4.28
CA GLU A 15 -0.98 -8.69 -3.82
C GLU A 15 -1.23 -8.00 -2.47
N ASN A 16 -0.21 -8.00 -1.59
CA ASN A 16 -0.28 -7.33 -0.30
C ASN A 16 0.88 -6.34 -0.10
N VAL A 17 1.13 -5.53 -1.14
CA VAL A 17 2.26 -4.61 -1.16
C VAL A 17 2.20 -3.59 -0.03
N ARG A 18 3.22 -3.64 0.83
CA ARG A 18 3.48 -2.66 1.90
C ARG A 18 4.97 -2.42 2.04
N CYS A 19 5.33 -1.21 2.41
CA CYS A 19 6.71 -0.92 2.80
C CYS A 19 7.01 -1.57 4.15
N HIS A 20 8.04 -2.42 4.24
CA HIS A 20 8.49 -2.99 5.51
C HIS A 20 9.18 -1.97 6.43
N HIS A 21 9.59 -0.83 5.88
CA HIS A 21 10.36 0.20 6.56
C HIS A 21 9.68 1.59 6.46
N PRO A 22 8.44 1.75 6.96
CA PRO A 22 7.68 2.99 6.81
C PRO A 22 8.26 4.14 7.65
N GLU A 23 8.94 3.84 8.75
CA GLU A 23 9.56 4.83 9.64
C GLU A 23 10.95 5.28 9.15
N ASP A 24 11.57 4.50 8.27
CA ASP A 24 12.87 4.85 7.71
C ASP A 24 12.74 5.90 6.61
N TYR A 25 13.67 6.86 6.62
CA TYR A 25 13.82 7.78 5.50
C TYR A 25 14.21 7.01 4.23
N CYS A 26 13.50 7.26 3.14
CA CYS A 26 13.80 6.70 1.83
C CYS A 26 13.78 7.82 0.79
N GLN A 27 14.93 8.08 0.17
CA GLN A 27 15.08 9.10 -0.88
C GLN A 27 14.16 8.86 -2.09
N HIS A 28 13.79 7.60 -2.33
CA HIS A 28 12.91 7.20 -3.44
C HIS A 28 11.42 7.27 -3.08
N ARG A 29 11.03 7.70 -1.86
CA ARG A 29 9.63 7.60 -1.38
C ARG A 29 8.60 8.27 -2.31
N GLN A 30 8.97 9.37 -2.97
CA GLN A 30 8.09 10.07 -3.91
C GLN A 30 7.87 9.31 -5.22
N SER A 31 8.85 8.51 -5.66
CA SER A 31 8.81 7.72 -6.89
C SER A 31 8.66 6.22 -6.65
N CYS A 32 8.51 5.78 -5.40
CA CYS A 32 8.50 4.38 -5.02
C CYS A 32 7.15 3.74 -5.36
N LEU A 33 7.16 2.73 -6.24
CA LEU A 33 5.96 2.03 -6.67
C LEU A 33 5.28 1.26 -5.52
N ILE A 34 6.05 0.69 -4.60
CA ILE A 34 5.54 0.00 -3.39
C ILE A 34 4.69 0.97 -2.55
N HIS A 35 5.23 2.17 -2.29
CA HIS A 35 4.53 3.20 -1.51
C HIS A 35 3.28 3.72 -2.22
N PHE A 36 3.33 3.87 -3.54
CA PHE A 36 2.17 4.26 -4.34
C PHE A 36 1.05 3.22 -4.28
N MET A 37 1.37 1.95 -4.52
CA MET A 37 0.38 0.88 -4.51
C MET A 37 -0.20 0.63 -3.12
N GLU A 38 0.60 0.76 -2.06
CA GLU A 38 0.11 0.69 -0.68
C GLU A 38 -0.99 1.73 -0.42
N GLN A 39 -0.78 2.98 -0.86
CA GLN A 39 -1.79 4.03 -0.71
C GLN A 39 -3.06 3.74 -1.51
N GLU A 40 -2.93 3.25 -2.74
CA GLU A 40 -4.09 2.90 -3.57
C GLU A 40 -4.90 1.74 -2.96
N ASN A 41 -4.22 0.70 -2.48
CA ASN A 41 -4.87 -0.43 -1.79
C ASN A 41 -5.59 -0.01 -0.51
N ARG A 42 -4.98 0.90 0.26
CA ARG A 42 -5.60 1.47 1.45
C ARG A 42 -6.85 2.27 1.10
N ARG A 43 -6.79 3.14 0.10
CA ARG A 43 -7.94 3.93 -0.37
C ARG A 43 -9.07 3.05 -0.87
N GLU A 44 -8.76 1.97 -1.60
CA GLU A 44 -9.75 1.01 -2.06
C GLU A 44 -10.44 0.30 -0.88
N SER A 45 -9.64 -0.11 0.11
CA SER A 45 -10.14 -0.75 1.34
C SER A 45 -11.07 0.19 2.10
N GLU A 46 -10.67 1.46 2.31
CA GLU A 46 -11.48 2.49 2.97
C GLU A 46 -12.81 2.73 2.24
N ARG A 47 -12.82 2.73 0.89
CA ARG A 47 -14.05 2.85 0.09
C ARG A 47 -14.97 1.62 0.24
N LYS A 48 -14.40 0.42 0.24
CA LYS A 48 -15.17 -0.84 0.45
C LYS A 48 -15.78 -0.90 1.85
N GLU A 49 -15.07 -0.39 2.86
CA GLU A 49 -15.56 -0.33 4.24
C GLU A 49 -16.63 0.76 4.44
N ALA A 50 -16.51 1.92 3.78
CA ALA A 50 -17.53 2.96 3.81
C ALA A 50 -18.88 2.46 3.24
N GLY A 51 -18.87 1.67 2.16
CA GLY A 51 -20.08 1.07 1.59
C GLY A 51 -20.75 0.00 2.47
N LYS A 52 -20.03 -0.59 3.44
CA LYS A 52 -20.60 -1.57 4.38
C LYS A 52 -21.34 -0.90 5.55
N LYS A 53 -20.97 0.32 5.94
CA LYS A 53 -21.63 1.05 7.05
C LYS A 53 -23.04 1.55 6.69
N GLU A 54 -23.37 1.64 5.41
CA GLU A 54 -24.70 2.04 4.93
C GLU A 54 -25.74 0.90 5.00
N LYS A 55 -25.33 -0.37 5.10
CA LYS A 55 -26.25 -1.53 5.12
C LYS A 55 -26.75 -1.96 6.50
N CYS A 56 -26.27 -1.40 7.61
CA CYS A 56 -26.76 -1.74 8.97
C CYS A 56 -27.76 -0.72 9.53
N LYS A 57 -28.42 0.07 8.68
CA LYS A 57 -29.35 1.14 9.10
C LYS A 57 -30.75 1.05 8.49
N ASN A 58 -31.18 -0.14 8.07
CA ASN A 58 -32.56 -0.39 7.65
C ASN A 58 -33.26 -1.38 8.58
#